data_AF-A0A522RKZ0-F1
#
_entry.id   AF-A0A522RKZ0-F1
#
_cell.length_a   1.000
_cell.length_b   1.000
_cell.length_c   1.000
_cell.angle_alpha   90.00
_cell.angle_beta   90.00
_cell.angle_gamma   90.00
#
_symmetry.space_group_name_H-M   'P 1'
#
loop_
_entity.id
_entity.type
_entity.pdbx_description
1 polymer ?
#
loop_
_entity_poly.entity_id
_entity_poly.type
_entity_poly.pdbx_seq_one_letter_code
_entity_poly.pdbx_strand_id
1 'polypeptide(L)' 'MNRLVIVSNRVANLRKTTQTGGLAVGLADALKQRGGVWFGWSGKIAA' A
#
# COMPACT_ATOMS: atom_id res chain seq x y z
N MET A 1 -7.06 0.93 21.11
CA MET A 1 -6.05 0.53 20.10
C MET A 1 -6.69 0.68 18.72
N ASN A 2 -6.27 1.67 17.92
CA ASN A 2 -6.90 1.94 16.62
C ASN A 2 -5.91 1.54 15.51
N ARG A 3 -6.28 0.56 14.69
CA ARG A 3 -5.44 0.09 13.57
C ARG A 3 -5.77 0.88 12.30
N LEU A 4 -4.76 1.44 11.66
CA LEU A 4 -4.90 1.99 10.31
C LEU A 4 -5.10 0.84 9.31
N VAL A 5 -6.23 0.86 8.59
CA VAL A 5 -6.54 -0.08 7.52
C VAL A 5 -6.78 0.71 6.24
N ILE A 6 -5.92 0.48 5.25
CA ILE A 6 -5.99 1.14 3.94
C ILE A 6 -6.52 0.13 2.93
N VAL A 7 -7.53 0.52 2.15
CA VAL A 7 -8.11 -0.29 1.07
C VAL A 7 -8.01 0.49 -0.23
N SER A 8 -7.36 -0.08 -1.24
CA SER A 8 -7.23 0.55 -2.56
C SER A 8 -7.25 -0.47 -3.69
N ASN A 9 -7.51 0.00 -4.91
CA ASN A 9 -7.53 -0.85 -6.11
C ASN A 9 -6.15 -1.44 -6.47
N ARG A 10 -5.04 -0.91 -5.94
CA ARG A 10 -3.68 -1.42 -6.16
C ARG A 10 -2.85 -1.26 -4.89
N VAL A 11 -2.00 -2.26 -4.61
CA VAL A 11 -1.04 -2.22 -3.50
C VAL A 11 0.37 -2.00 -4.03
N ALA A 12 1.12 -1.15 -3.33
CA ALA A 12 2.54 -0.91 -3.54
C ALA A 12 3.40 -2.09 -3.07
N ASN A 13 4.43 -2.46 -3.84
CA ASN A 13 5.47 -3.35 -3.31
C ASN A 13 6.45 -2.58 -2.40
N LEU A 14 6.16 -2.48 -1.10
CA LEU A 14 6.97 -1.73 -0.12
C LEU A 14 8.44 -2.19 -0.02
N ARG A 15 8.83 -3.33 -0.62
CA ARG A 15 10.23 -3.80 -0.69
C ARG A 15 11.00 -3.24 -1.89
N LYS A 16 10.31 -2.68 -2.89
CA LYS A 16 10.97 -2.02 -4.03
C LYS A 16 11.45 -0.64 -3.64
N THR A 17 12.67 -0.31 -4.04
CA THR A 17 13.33 0.99 -3.78
C THR A 17 12.57 2.16 -4.40
N THR A 18 11.86 1.91 -5.50
CA THR A 18 11.04 2.89 -6.21
C THR A 18 9.57 2.48 -6.23
N GLN A 19 8.72 3.39 -5.76
CA GLN A 19 7.27 3.34 -5.93
C GLN A 19 6.89 4.35 -7.01
N THR A 20 6.08 3.93 -7.98
CA THR A 20 5.58 4.81 -9.03
C THR A 20 4.12 5.14 -8.77
N GLY A 21 3.76 6.43 -8.73
CA GLY A 21 2.41 6.94 -8.52
C GLY A 21 2.22 7.63 -7.16
N GLY A 22 1.68 8.86 -7.17
CA GLY A 22 1.60 9.72 -5.97
C GLY A 22 0.76 9.13 -4.83
N LEU A 23 -0.32 8.41 -5.15
CA LEU A 23 -1.14 7.73 -4.16
C LEU A 23 -0.39 6.59 -3.46
N ALA A 24 0.44 5.84 -4.20
CA ALA A 24 1.21 4.74 -3.62
C ALA A 24 2.29 5.25 -2.66
N VAL A 25 2.94 6.36 -3.01
CA VAL A 25 3.94 7.03 -2.16
C VAL A 25 3.29 7.54 -0.87
N GLY A 26 2.19 8.30 -0.97
CA GLY A 26 1.52 8.86 0.21
C GLY A 26 0.99 7.80 1.18
N LEU A 27 0.39 6.72 0.66
CA LEU A 27 -0.09 5.62 1.52
C LEU A 27 1.05 4.83 2.16
N ALA A 28 2.17 4.64 1.46
CA ALA A 28 3.36 4.02 2.02
C ALA A 28 3.94 4.85 3.16
N ASP A 29 3.99 6.18 3.03
CA ASP A 29 4.46 7.07 4.09
C ASP A 29 3.53 7.06 5.31
N ALA A 30 2.21 7.06 5.09
CA ALA A 30 1.23 6.92 6.18
C ALA A 30 1.40 5.60 6.95
N LEU A 31 1.61 4.49 6.25
CA LEU A 31 1.86 3.18 6.87
C LEU A 31 3.20 3.12 7.61
N LYS A 32 4.26 3.74 7.07
CA LYS A 32 5.55 3.83 7.76
C LYS A 32 5.44 4.61 9.06
N GLN A 33 4.62 5.67 9.08
CA GLN A 33 4.44 6.52 10.27
C GLN A 33 3.55 5.88 11.34
N ARG A 34 2.41 5.29 10.95
CA ARG A 34 1.40 4.78 11.90
C ARG A 34 1.44 3.26 12.12
N GLY A 35 2.11 2.51 11.24
CA GLY A 35 1.87 1.08 11.13
C GLY A 35 0.45 0.77 10.64
N GLY A 36 0.15 -0.51 10.40
CA GLY A 36 -1.18 -0.94 10.00
C GLY A 36 -1.18 -1.97 8.88
N VAL A 37 -2.29 -2.05 8.15
CA VAL A 37 -2.49 -2.99 7.05
C VAL A 37 -2.93 -2.25 5.81
N TRP A 38 -2.35 -2.62 4.67
CA TRP A 38 -2.78 -2.19 3.35
C TRP A 38 -3.28 -3.39 2.56
N PHE A 39 -4.57 -3.37 2.26
CA PHE A 39 -5.25 -4.36 1.44
C PHE A 39 -5.61 -3.80 0.07
N GLY A 40 -5.52 -4.64 -0.97
CA GLY A 40 -5.87 -4.27 -2.32
C GLY A 40 -5.40 -5.32 -3.33
N TRP A 41 -5.62 -5.03 -4.62
CA TRP A 41 -5.23 -5.96 -5.68
C TRP A 41 -3.72 -5.93 -5.94
N SER A 42 -3.14 -7.13 -6.08
CA SER A 42 -1.72 -7.35 -6.36
C SER A 42 -1.30 -6.99 -7.78
N GLY A 43 -2.27 -6.74 -8.68
CA GLY A 43 -2.03 -6.52 -10.10
C GLY A 43 -1.86 -7.80 -10.93
N LYS A 44 -1.91 -8.98 -10.31
CA LYS A 44 -1.88 -10.26 -11.01
C LYS A 44 -3.29 -10.67 -11.42
N ILE A 45 -3.45 -11.18 -12.64
CA ILE A 45 -4.70 -11.77 -13.16
C ILE A 45 -4.48 -13.29 -13.18
N ALA A 46 -5.48 -14.06 -12.72
CA ALA A 46 -5.46 -15.51 -12.83
C ALA A 46 -5.62 -15.92 -14.30
N ALA A 47 -4.89 -16.94 -14.73
CA ALA A 47 -5.03 -17.51 -16.06
C ALA A 47 -6.38 -18.22 -16.23
#